data_AF-A0A3P6UQ76-F1
#
_entry.id   AF-A0A3P6UQ76-F1
#
_cell.length_a   1.000
_cell.length_b   1.000
_cell.length_c   1.000
_cell.angle_alpha   90.00
_cell.angle_beta   90.00
_cell.angle_gamma   90.00
#
_symmetry.space_group_name_H-M   'P 1'
#
loop_
_entity.id
_entity.type
_entity.pdbx_description
1 polymer ?
#
loop_
_entity_poly.entity_id
_entity_poly.type
_entity_poly.pdbx_seq_one_letter_code
_entity_poly.pdbx_strand_id
1 'polypeptide(L)'
;MKCNESSTIRLSAACLIGQCLSHYDLAFFTSERVSEVIAWCCWQLRDKQLTEDVALQASKILMVLSHHLTNEQFTALVEKLTTICRFEISRQPNVSLKRCTCFKMAAALVVHEENSSKIDTVVDRFLPLLNREMNRKSSK
;
A
#
# COMPACT_ATOMS: atom_id res chain seq x y z
N MET A 1 10.24 -23.90 -6.92
CA MET A 1 10.05 -22.68 -6.10
C MET A 1 10.34 -21.48 -6.97
N LYS A 2 9.37 -20.59 -7.16
CA LYS A 2 9.55 -19.36 -7.93
C LYS A 2 10.13 -18.27 -7.03
N CYS A 3 10.90 -17.32 -7.57
CA CYS A 3 11.50 -16.25 -6.79
C CYS A 3 10.48 -15.39 -6.03
N ASN A 4 9.25 -15.28 -6.56
CA ASN A 4 8.14 -14.57 -5.93
C ASN A 4 7.52 -15.31 -4.72
N GLU A 5 7.95 -16.54 -4.43
CA GLU A 5 7.55 -17.29 -3.22
C GLU A 5 8.56 -17.09 -2.07
N SER A 6 9.72 -16.47 -2.32
CA SER A 6 10.75 -16.24 -1.30
C SER A 6 10.60 -14.85 -0.67
N SER A 7 10.33 -14.80 0.63
CA SER A 7 10.29 -13.54 1.40
C SER A 7 11.63 -12.78 1.34
N THR A 8 12.75 -13.49 1.39
CA THR A 8 14.11 -12.89 1.30
C THR A 8 14.34 -12.23 -0.04
N ILE A 9 13.95 -12.87 -1.15
CA ILE A 9 14.09 -12.28 -2.49
C ILE A 9 13.16 -11.07 -2.62
N ARG A 10 11.91 -11.18 -2.15
CA ARG A 10 10.95 -10.07 -2.19
C ARG A 10 11.40 -8.87 -1.38
N LEU A 11 11.97 -9.09 -0.19
CA LEU A 11 12.55 -8.05 0.63
C LEU A 11 13.75 -7.40 -0.07
N SER A 12 14.66 -8.20 -0.61
CA SER A 12 15.83 -7.70 -1.35
C SER A 12 15.42 -6.86 -2.57
N ALA A 13 14.38 -7.29 -3.29
CA ALA A 13 13.81 -6.54 -4.41
C ALA A 13 13.16 -5.23 -3.95
N ALA A 14 12.41 -5.23 -2.84
CA ALA A 14 11.83 -4.01 -2.27
C ALA A 14 12.93 -3.02 -1.84
N CYS A 15 14.00 -3.52 -1.20
CA CYS A 15 15.16 -2.72 -0.83
C CYS A 15 15.83 -2.09 -2.06
N LEU A 16 16.03 -2.85 -3.14
CA LEU A 16 16.60 -2.33 -4.38
C LEU A 16 15.74 -1.18 -4.95
N ILE A 17 14.42 -1.38 -5.05
CA ILE A 17 13.49 -0.35 -5.54
C ILE A 17 13.55 0.89 -4.65
N GLY A 18 13.56 0.70 -3.33
CA GLY A 18 13.69 1.80 -2.36
C GLY A 18 15.00 2.59 -2.54
N GLN A 19 16.11 1.91 -2.80
CA GLN A 19 17.39 2.57 -3.09
C GLN A 19 17.35 3.34 -4.42
N CYS A 20 16.69 2.81 -5.45
CA CYS A 20 16.50 3.57 -6.68
C CYS A 20 15.69 4.86 -6.43
N LEU A 21 14.62 4.78 -5.63
CA LEU A 21 13.77 5.92 -5.31
C LEU A 21 14.47 6.97 -4.46
N SER A 22 15.49 6.60 -3.67
CA SER A 22 16.26 7.55 -2.87
C SER A 22 17.41 8.21 -3.62
N HIS A 23 17.91 7.61 -4.70
CA HIS A 23 19.09 8.09 -5.42
C HIS A 23 18.79 8.75 -6.76
N TYR A 24 17.76 8.31 -7.48
CA TYR A 24 17.43 8.83 -8.80
C TYR A 24 16.32 9.86 -8.73
N ASP A 25 16.36 10.84 -9.64
CA ASP A 25 15.31 11.82 -9.78
C ASP A 25 14.01 11.23 -10.38
N LEU A 26 12.97 12.04 -10.42
CA LEU A 26 11.68 11.64 -10.95
C LEU A 26 11.68 11.40 -12.45
N ALA A 27 12.64 11.96 -13.19
CA ALA A 27 12.75 11.70 -14.62
C ALA A 27 13.13 10.23 -14.89
N PHE A 28 13.83 9.59 -13.95
CA PHE A 28 14.10 8.15 -13.99
C PHE A 28 12.83 7.29 -13.83
N PHE A 29 11.82 7.79 -13.11
CA PHE A 29 10.56 7.09 -12.83
C PHE A 29 9.47 7.51 -13.79
N THR A 30 9.54 6.96 -15.01
CA THR A 30 8.48 7.12 -16.02
C THR A 30 7.13 6.63 -15.48
N SER A 31 6.02 7.17 -16.01
CA SER A 31 4.66 6.77 -15.64
C SER A 31 4.44 5.26 -15.71
N GLU A 32 5.03 4.59 -16.72
CA GLU A 32 5.00 3.13 -16.87
C GLU A 32 5.69 2.42 -15.70
N ARG A 33 6.94 2.80 -15.38
CA ARG A 33 7.69 2.23 -14.26
C ARG A 33 6.99 2.44 -12.92
N VAL A 34 6.44 3.63 -12.70
CA VAL A 34 5.66 3.95 -11.49
C VAL A 34 4.45 3.03 -11.37
N SER A 35 3.71 2.84 -12.47
CA SER A 35 2.55 1.94 -12.51
C SER A 35 2.92 0.49 -12.20
N GLU A 36 4.02 -0.02 -12.78
CA GLU A 36 4.54 -1.36 -12.52
C GLU A 36 4.96 -1.55 -11.06
N VAL A 37 5.69 -0.59 -10.49
CA VAL A 37 6.15 -0.64 -9.10
C VAL A 37 4.97 -0.57 -8.14
N ILE A 38 3.97 0.28 -8.40
CA ILE A 38 2.73 0.34 -7.61
C ILE A 38 1.98 -0.98 -7.70
N ALA A 39 1.83 -1.55 -8.90
CA ALA A 39 1.17 -2.82 -9.09
C ALA A 39 1.88 -3.94 -8.32
N TRP A 40 3.21 -3.97 -8.37
CA TRP A 40 4.05 -4.91 -7.63
C TRP A 40 3.88 -4.74 -6.12
N CYS A 41 3.95 -3.52 -5.58
CA CYS A 41 3.75 -3.26 -4.15
C CYS A 41 2.35 -3.67 -3.69
N CYS A 42 1.30 -3.34 -4.45
CA CYS A 42 -0.06 -3.77 -4.16
C CYS A 42 -0.21 -5.30 -4.21
N TRP A 43 0.52 -5.99 -5.09
CA TRP A 43 0.60 -7.45 -5.09
C TRP A 43 1.28 -7.98 -3.82
N GLN A 44 2.38 -7.36 -3.38
CA GLN A 44 3.04 -7.72 -2.10
C GLN A 44 2.04 -7.68 -0.95
N LEU A 45 1.30 -6.57 -0.81
CA LEU A 45 0.35 -6.35 0.28
C LEU A 45 -0.85 -7.32 0.27
N ARG A 46 -1.14 -7.96 -0.87
CA ARG A 46 -2.19 -8.98 -1.01
C ARG A 46 -1.70 -10.39 -0.70
N ASP A 47 -0.40 -10.61 -0.82
CA ASP A 47 0.18 -11.93 -0.78
C ASP A 47 -0.09 -12.66 0.55
N LYS A 48 -0.23 -13.98 0.51
CA LYS A 48 -0.57 -14.79 1.69
C LYS A 48 0.60 -14.92 2.67
N GLN A 49 1.83 -14.76 2.21
CA GLN A 49 3.07 -14.85 2.99
C GLN A 49 3.67 -13.46 3.23
N LEU A 50 2.83 -12.42 3.32
CA LEU A 50 3.28 -11.07 3.66
C LEU A 50 3.97 -11.08 5.04
N THR A 51 5.20 -10.58 5.09
CA THR A 51 5.95 -10.34 6.32
C THR A 51 5.92 -8.86 6.68
N GLU A 52 6.21 -8.52 7.94
CA GLU A 52 6.28 -7.13 8.40
C GLU A 52 7.30 -6.31 7.63
N ASP A 53 8.49 -6.87 7.37
CA ASP A 53 9.55 -6.18 6.63
C ASP A 53 9.14 -5.87 5.19
N VAL A 54 8.52 -6.84 4.50
CA VAL A 54 8.05 -6.64 3.12
C VAL A 54 6.90 -5.63 3.10
N ALA A 55 5.98 -5.69 4.07
CA ALA A 55 4.90 -4.72 4.20
C ALA A 55 5.45 -3.30 4.40
N LEU A 56 6.42 -3.13 5.31
CA LEU A 56 7.05 -1.85 5.59
C LEU A 56 7.75 -1.26 4.36
N GLN A 57 8.54 -2.08 3.64
CA GLN A 57 9.25 -1.59 2.46
C GLN A 57 8.29 -1.24 1.32
N ALA A 58 7.28 -2.10 1.05
CA ALA A 58 6.25 -1.80 0.06
C ALA A 58 5.49 -0.51 0.41
N SER A 59 5.16 -0.30 1.68
CA SER A 59 4.53 0.93 2.17
C SER A 59 5.38 2.18 1.92
N LYS A 60 6.68 2.12 2.23
CA LYS A 60 7.61 3.25 1.97
C LYS A 60 7.69 3.59 0.48
N ILE A 61 7.79 2.56 -0.37
CA ILE A 61 7.83 2.73 -1.83
C ILE A 61 6.54 3.42 -2.32
N LEU A 62 5.37 2.91 -1.92
CA LEU A 62 4.09 3.50 -2.29
C LEU A 62 3.94 4.95 -1.81
N MET A 63 4.45 5.26 -0.61
CA MET A 63 4.43 6.61 -0.06
C MET A 63 5.31 7.57 -0.86
N VAL A 64 6.52 7.16 -1.25
CA VAL A 64 7.37 8.01 -2.10
C VAL A 64 6.67 8.26 -3.43
N LEU A 65 6.18 7.20 -4.08
CA LEU A 65 5.53 7.30 -5.39
C LEU A 65 4.25 8.14 -5.36
N SER A 66 3.47 8.12 -4.27
CA SER A 66 2.17 8.82 -4.19
C SER A 66 2.28 10.33 -4.38
N HIS A 67 3.39 10.95 -3.97
CA HIS A 67 3.64 12.39 -4.13
C HIS A 67 3.71 12.82 -5.61
N HIS A 68 3.97 11.88 -6.51
CA HIS A 68 4.19 12.14 -7.93
C HIS A 68 3.02 11.70 -8.82
N LEU A 69 1.96 11.16 -8.20
CA LEU A 69 0.79 10.69 -8.91
C LEU A 69 -0.14 11.86 -9.25
N THR A 70 -0.71 11.80 -10.46
CA THR A 70 -1.88 12.60 -10.81
C THR A 70 -3.05 12.24 -9.89
N ASN A 71 -4.08 13.08 -9.81
CA ASN A 71 -5.26 12.80 -9.00
C ASN A 71 -5.93 11.48 -9.39
N GLU A 72 -5.99 11.16 -10.68
CA GLU A 72 -6.54 9.89 -11.18
C GLU A 72 -5.71 8.70 -10.73
N GLN A 73 -4.38 8.76 -10.90
CA GLN A 73 -3.48 7.68 -10.49
C GLN A 73 -3.50 7.48 -8.96
N PHE A 74 -3.55 8.58 -8.21
CA PHE A 74 -3.67 8.56 -6.76
C PHE A 74 -4.99 7.90 -6.33
N THR A 75 -6.10 8.28 -6.96
CA THR A 75 -7.41 7.67 -6.70
C THR A 75 -7.37 6.17 -6.97
N ALA A 76 -6.78 5.74 -8.08
CA ALA A 76 -6.63 4.32 -8.41
C ALA A 76 -5.75 3.57 -7.38
N LEU A 77 -4.71 4.20 -6.84
CA LEU A 77 -3.91 3.64 -5.74
C LEU A 77 -4.77 3.45 -4.48
N VAL A 78 -5.50 4.48 -4.07
CA VAL A 78 -6.39 4.43 -2.90
C VAL A 78 -7.46 3.35 -3.05
N GLU A 79 -8.06 3.21 -4.23
CA GLU A 79 -9.04 2.17 -4.54
C GLU A 79 -8.45 0.77 -4.44
N LYS A 80 -7.22 0.56 -4.94
CA LYS A 80 -6.50 -0.72 -4.78
C LYS A 80 -6.28 -1.03 -3.31
N LEU A 81 -5.73 -0.10 -2.51
CA LEU A 81 -5.50 -0.31 -1.08
C LEU A 81 -6.80 -0.58 -0.31
N THR A 82 -7.87 0.14 -0.64
CA THR A 82 -9.22 -0.07 -0.08
C THR A 82 -9.75 -1.47 -0.39
N THR A 83 -9.54 -1.95 -1.61
CA THR A 83 -9.95 -3.30 -2.04
C THR A 83 -9.22 -4.38 -1.27
N ILE A 84 -7.91 -4.21 -1.05
CA ILE A 84 -7.09 -5.11 -0.22
C ILE A 84 -7.65 -5.13 1.20
N CYS A 85 -7.81 -3.96 1.83
CA CYS A 85 -8.31 -3.85 3.20
C CYS A 85 -9.71 -4.48 3.34
N ARG A 86 -10.65 -4.16 2.45
CA ARG A 86 -12.02 -4.69 2.46
C ARG A 86 -12.06 -6.22 2.34
N PHE A 87 -11.23 -6.78 1.47
CA PHE A 87 -11.11 -8.24 1.31
C PHE A 87 -10.64 -8.88 2.61
N GLU A 88 -9.59 -8.34 3.21
CA GLU A 88 -8.98 -8.88 4.43
C GLU A 88 -9.90 -8.76 5.64
N ILE A 89 -10.62 -7.63 5.77
CA ILE A 89 -11.72 -7.49 6.73
C ILE A 89 -12.70 -8.66 6.51
N SER A 90 -13.20 -8.83 5.29
CA SER A 90 -14.29 -9.78 5.04
C SER A 90 -13.87 -11.25 5.14
N ARG A 91 -12.63 -11.60 4.80
CA ARG A 91 -12.21 -13.00 4.56
C ARG A 91 -11.12 -13.53 5.49
N GLN A 92 -10.31 -12.68 6.13
CA GLN A 92 -9.20 -13.12 7.00
C GLN A 92 -9.15 -12.31 8.31
N PRO A 93 -10.23 -12.32 9.12
CA PRO A 93 -10.31 -11.47 10.31
C PRO A 93 -9.17 -11.74 11.32
N ASN A 94 -8.66 -12.96 11.39
CA ASN A 94 -7.62 -13.35 12.36
C ASN A 94 -6.19 -12.94 11.96
N VAL A 95 -5.99 -12.37 10.76
CA VAL A 95 -4.68 -11.89 10.29
C VAL A 95 -4.74 -10.37 10.15
N SER A 96 -4.23 -9.65 11.15
CA SER A 96 -4.35 -8.20 11.23
C SER A 96 -3.33 -7.45 10.35
N LEU A 97 -2.18 -8.06 10.04
CA LEU A 97 -1.03 -7.38 9.41
C LEU A 97 -1.42 -6.55 8.18
N LYS A 98 -2.16 -7.15 7.23
CA LYS A 98 -2.57 -6.47 6.00
C LYS A 98 -3.51 -5.30 6.27
N ARG A 99 -4.48 -5.47 7.17
CA ARG A 99 -5.43 -4.40 7.53
C ARG A 99 -4.72 -3.26 8.25
N CYS A 100 -3.88 -3.58 9.22
CA CYS A 100 -3.02 -2.62 9.90
C CYS A 100 -2.13 -1.87 8.90
N THR A 101 -1.57 -2.56 7.90
CA THR A 101 -0.75 -1.94 6.86
C THR A 101 -1.57 -0.97 6.01
N CYS A 102 -2.76 -1.37 5.57
CA CYS A 102 -3.66 -0.48 4.82
C CYS A 102 -4.09 0.75 5.61
N PHE A 103 -4.42 0.62 6.90
CA PHE A 103 -4.78 1.78 7.73
C PHE A 103 -3.58 2.70 8.01
N LYS A 104 -2.39 2.14 8.26
CA LYS A 104 -1.15 2.93 8.39
C LYS A 104 -0.82 3.67 7.10
N MET A 105 -1.02 3.02 5.95
CA MET A 105 -0.87 3.68 4.65
C MET A 105 -1.87 4.81 4.45
N ALA A 106 -3.15 4.59 4.75
CA ALA A 106 -4.17 5.64 4.66
C ALA A 106 -3.80 6.84 5.54
N ALA A 107 -3.35 6.60 6.78
CA ALA A 107 -2.89 7.67 7.67
C ALA A 107 -1.67 8.42 7.10
N ALA A 108 -0.67 7.68 6.59
CA ALA A 108 0.51 8.30 5.99
C ALA A 108 0.16 9.14 4.76
N LEU A 109 -0.73 8.66 3.89
CA LEU A 109 -1.20 9.39 2.72
C LEU A 109 -1.92 10.69 3.11
N VAL A 110 -2.70 10.70 4.20
CA VAL A 110 -3.38 11.94 4.68
C VAL A 110 -2.38 12.91 5.30
N VAL A 111 -1.43 12.45 6.11
CA VAL A 111 -0.49 13.31 6.84
C VAL A 111 0.47 14.05 5.91
N HIS A 112 0.81 13.45 4.77
CA HIS A 112 1.82 13.97 3.83
C HIS A 112 1.22 14.59 2.56
N GLU A 113 -0.11 14.66 2.45
CA GLU A 113 -0.78 15.24 1.30
C GLU A 113 -1.30 16.64 1.64
N GLU A 114 -1.05 17.59 0.75
CA GLU A 114 -1.51 18.98 0.89
C GLU A 114 -2.80 19.23 0.09
N ASN A 115 -3.05 18.39 -0.92
CA ASN A 115 -4.24 18.51 -1.76
C ASN A 115 -5.49 17.95 -1.06
N SER A 116 -6.41 18.85 -0.69
CA SER A 116 -7.66 18.49 -0.01
C SER A 116 -8.48 17.44 -0.76
N SER A 117 -8.54 17.50 -2.10
CA SER A 117 -9.31 16.50 -2.88
C SER A 117 -8.73 15.08 -2.79
N LYS A 118 -7.40 14.97 -2.68
CA LYS A 118 -6.73 13.67 -2.46
C LYS A 118 -6.93 13.20 -1.03
N ILE A 119 -6.90 14.10 -0.05
CA ILE A 119 -7.24 13.79 1.35
C ILE A 119 -8.67 13.25 1.45
N ASP A 120 -9.65 13.95 0.87
CA ASP A 120 -11.06 13.54 0.84
C ASP A 120 -11.21 12.15 0.22
N THR A 121 -10.49 11.90 -0.89
CA THR A 121 -10.45 10.58 -1.54
C THR A 121 -9.98 9.47 -0.58
N VAL A 122 -8.97 9.71 0.24
CA VAL A 122 -8.51 8.73 1.23
C VAL A 122 -9.56 8.54 2.33
N VAL A 123 -10.07 9.64 2.90
CA VAL A 123 -11.01 9.63 4.02
C VAL A 123 -12.31 8.94 3.63
N ASP A 124 -12.92 9.31 2.51
CA ASP A 124 -14.19 8.76 2.03
C ASP A 124 -14.13 7.24 1.81
N ARG A 125 -12.97 6.74 1.39
CA ARG A 125 -12.78 5.31 1.10
C ARG A 125 -12.42 4.52 2.35
N PHE A 126 -11.58 5.06 3.23
CA PHE A 126 -11.06 4.34 4.39
C PHE A 126 -11.89 4.49 5.66
N LEU A 127 -12.56 5.62 5.88
CA LEU A 127 -13.35 5.84 7.10
C LEU A 127 -14.48 4.80 7.27
N PRO A 128 -15.25 4.42 6.22
CA PRO A 128 -16.23 3.35 6.33
C PRO A 128 -15.61 1.99 6.66
N LEU A 129 -14.40 1.70 6.16
CA LEU A 129 -13.68 0.47 6.45
C LEU A 129 -13.19 0.44 7.90
N LEU A 130 -12.68 1.57 8.39
CA LEU A 130 -12.25 1.72 9.79
C LEU A 130 -13.44 1.52 10.73
N ASN A 131 -14.56 2.21 10.47
CA ASN A 131 -15.78 2.05 11.26
C ASN A 131 -16.24 0.59 11.28
N ARG A 132 -16.22 -0.09 10.12
CA ARG A 132 -16.56 -1.50 10.02
C ARG A 132 -15.61 -2.39 10.83
N GLU A 133 -14.30 -2.16 10.78
CA GLU A 133 -13.33 -2.97 11.51
C GLU A 133 -13.50 -2.80 13.03
N MET A 134 -13.63 -1.55 13.50
CA MET A 134 -13.77 -1.24 14.93
C MET A 134 -15.07 -1.77 15.56
N ASN A 135 -16.14 -1.90 14.76
CA ASN A 135 -17.43 -2.42 15.23
C ASN A 135 -17.60 -3.94 15.06
N ARG A 136 -16.56 -4.66 14.61
CA ARG A 136 -16.62 -6.12 14.56
C ARG A 136 -16.34 -6.70 15.93
N LYS A 137 -17.02 -7.81 16.22
CA LYS A 137 -16.66 -8.66 17.36
C LYS A 137 -15.23 -9.12 17.14
N SER A 138 -14.32 -8.72 18.04
CA SER A 138 -12.98 -9.28 18.08
C SER A 138 -13.13 -10.80 18.22
N SER A 139 -12.64 -11.57 17.24
CA SER A 139 -12.27 -12.94 17.53
C SER A 139 -11.19 -12.85 18.60
N LYS A 140 -11.49 -13.40 19.77
CA LYS A 140 -10.54 -13.50 20.88
C LYS A 140 -9.21 -14.05 20.40
#